data_AF-A0A3B1AW00-F1
#
_entry.id   AF-A0A3B1AW00-F1
#
_cell.length_a   1.000
_cell.length_b   1.000
_cell.length_c   1.000
_cell.angle_alpha   90.00
_cell.angle_beta   90.00
_cell.angle_gamma   90.00
#
_symmetry.space_group_name_H-M   'P 1'
#
loop_
_entity.id
_entity.type
_entity.pdbx_description
1 polymer ?
#
loop_
_entity_poly.entity_id
_entity_poly.type
_entity_poly.pdbx_seq_one_letter_code
_entity_poly.pdbx_strand_id
1 'polypeptide(L)'
;MRLNTVSLEDRIESIREKLGDKVDVSDVTSIVGEVMGSLEGDFDLKEVHFQDELRELLGFIERAKADLSEIQPKHLSENEIPEASNQLGQVVDATEEAATKIMDSAEEISELAMTLEGEVADKLMIISTNIFEASSFQDITGQRMSKVVTTLNFLEEKLSQLAVAIGDTDSHLSHEENDNSENLENDKNLLQGPQCKVTANDQDSIDALFDSFD
;
A
#
# COMPACT_ATOMS: atom_id res chain seq x y z
N MET A 1 -29.76 1.94 41.11
CA MET A 1 -30.01 0.86 42.09
C MET A 1 -28.72 0.71 42.90
N ARG A 2 -28.70 1.11 44.17
CA ARG A 2 -27.47 1.18 44.99
C ARG A 2 -27.04 -0.25 45.34
N LEU A 3 -25.91 -0.71 44.79
CA LEU A 3 -25.26 -1.95 45.22
C LEU A 3 -24.73 -1.74 46.64
N ASN A 4 -25.25 -2.55 47.56
CA ASN A 4 -24.92 -2.51 48.98
C ASN A 4 -23.57 -3.20 49.18
N THR A 5 -22.48 -2.50 48.84
CA THR A 5 -21.10 -2.93 49.11
C THR A 5 -20.84 -2.74 50.60
N VAL A 6 -21.15 -3.76 51.42
CA VAL A 6 -20.78 -3.77 52.83
C VAL A 6 -19.25 -3.84 52.90
N SER A 7 -18.62 -2.84 53.51
CA SER A 7 -17.17 -2.82 53.70
C SER A 7 -16.72 -4.04 54.52
N LEU A 8 -15.51 -4.52 54.29
CA LEU A 8 -14.91 -5.60 55.09
C LEU A 8 -14.89 -5.22 56.58
N GLU A 9 -14.77 -3.93 56.88
CA GLU A 9 -14.88 -3.34 58.22
C GLU A 9 -16.29 -3.47 58.81
N ASP A 10 -17.33 -3.09 58.06
CA ASP A 10 -18.74 -3.24 58.48
C ASP A 10 -19.11 -4.71 58.74
N ARG A 11 -18.49 -5.64 58.00
CA ARG A 11 -18.73 -7.07 58.14
C ARG A 11 -18.03 -7.65 59.36
N ILE A 12 -16.79 -7.23 59.63
CA ILE A 12 -16.07 -7.58 60.86
C ILE A 12 -16.81 -7.03 62.09
N GLU A 13 -17.34 -5.80 62.01
CA GLU A 13 -18.16 -5.19 63.05
C GLU A 13 -19.43 -6.03 63.32
N SER A 14 -20.13 -6.46 62.26
CA SER A 14 -21.34 -7.29 62.38
C SER A 14 -21.06 -8.69 62.97
N ILE A 15 -19.91 -9.28 62.65
CA ILE A 15 -19.46 -10.56 63.23
C ILE A 15 -19.10 -10.37 64.71
N ARG A 16 -18.44 -9.27 65.04
CA ARG A 16 -18.09 -8.88 66.41
C ARG A 16 -19.31 -8.61 67.29
N GLU A 17 -20.36 -7.99 66.74
CA GLU A 17 -21.63 -7.80 67.45
C GLU A 17 -22.33 -9.12 67.76
N LYS A 18 -22.22 -10.13 66.88
CA LYS A 18 -22.90 -11.43 67.05
C LYS A 18 -22.15 -12.40 67.95
N LEU A 19 -20.82 -12.44 67.86
CA LEU A 19 -19.98 -13.42 68.54
C LEU A 19 -19.21 -12.84 69.73
N GLY A 20 -19.24 -11.53 69.93
CA GLY A 20 -18.50 -10.83 70.98
C GLY A 20 -17.00 -10.70 70.67
N ASP A 21 -16.23 -10.27 71.68
CA ASP A 21 -14.81 -9.94 71.54
C ASP A 21 -13.86 -11.16 71.58
N LYS A 22 -14.42 -12.37 71.75
CA LYS A 22 -13.67 -13.64 71.82
C LYS A 22 -14.35 -14.69 70.94
N VAL A 23 -13.63 -15.17 69.94
CA VAL A 23 -14.08 -16.19 68.99
C VAL A 23 -13.33 -17.49 69.25
N ASP A 24 -14.04 -18.62 69.23
CA ASP A 24 -13.41 -19.94 69.37
C ASP A 24 -12.59 -20.25 68.11
N VAL A 25 -11.45 -20.93 68.27
CA VAL A 25 -10.54 -21.24 67.15
C VAL A 25 -11.24 -22.10 66.09
N SER A 26 -12.26 -22.87 66.48
CA SER A 26 -13.10 -23.65 65.57
C SER A 26 -14.01 -22.81 64.67
N ASP A 27 -14.38 -21.59 65.09
CA ASP A 27 -15.25 -20.69 64.34
C ASP A 27 -14.49 -19.79 63.35
N VAL A 28 -13.17 -19.64 63.56
CA VAL A 28 -12.29 -18.83 62.69
C VAL A 28 -12.29 -19.34 61.25
N THR A 29 -12.38 -20.66 61.05
CA THR A 29 -12.36 -21.26 59.70
C THR A 29 -13.61 -20.89 58.89
N SER A 30 -14.78 -20.81 59.54
CA SER A 30 -16.03 -20.39 58.89
C SER A 30 -16.00 -18.90 58.52
N ILE A 31 -15.48 -18.05 59.41
CA ILE A 31 -15.37 -16.61 59.17
C ILE A 31 -14.39 -16.32 58.01
N VAL A 32 -13.25 -17.00 57.96
CA VAL A 32 -12.30 -16.87 56.86
C VAL A 32 -12.90 -17.36 55.54
N GLY A 33 -13.68 -18.45 55.57
CA GLY A 33 -14.39 -18.96 54.39
C GLY A 33 -15.44 -17.98 53.82
N GLU A 34 -16.21 -17.32 54.69
CA GLU A 34 -17.19 -16.30 54.27
C GLU A 34 -16.51 -15.05 53.68
N VAL A 35 -15.40 -14.59 54.27
CA VAL A 35 -14.64 -13.44 53.77
C VAL A 35 -13.95 -13.76 52.43
N MET A 36 -13.34 -14.94 52.30
CA MET A 36 -12.69 -15.37 51.05
C MET A 36 -13.70 -15.57 49.91
N GLY A 37 -14.86 -16.20 50.16
CA GLY A 37 -15.89 -16.38 49.13
C GLY A 37 -16.52 -15.06 48.66
N SER A 38 -16.51 -14.01 49.50
CA SER A 38 -16.97 -12.67 49.10
C SER A 38 -15.96 -11.89 48.27
N LEU A 39 -14.66 -12.09 48.51
CA LEU A 39 -13.57 -11.50 47.72
C LEU A 39 -13.48 -12.14 46.34
N GLU A 40 -13.59 -13.48 46.26
CA GLU A 40 -13.59 -14.22 44.99
C GLU A 40 -14.67 -13.72 44.01
N GLY A 41 -15.85 -13.32 44.52
CA GLY A 41 -16.95 -12.82 43.67
C GLY A 41 -16.78 -11.39 43.12
N ASP A 42 -15.99 -10.50 43.75
CA ASP A 42 -15.76 -9.12 43.24
C ASP A 42 -14.62 -9.05 42.21
N PHE A 43 -13.66 -9.97 42.28
CA PHE A 43 -12.62 -10.12 41.25
C PHE A 43 -13.21 -10.71 39.97
N ASP A 44 -14.09 -11.70 40.08
CA ASP A 44 -14.68 -12.43 38.95
C ASP A 44 -15.48 -11.50 38.01
N LEU A 45 -16.28 -10.56 38.54
CA LEU A 45 -17.09 -9.66 37.71
C LEU A 45 -16.27 -8.62 36.92
N LYS A 46 -15.18 -8.09 37.50
CA LYS A 46 -14.29 -7.14 36.80
C LYS A 46 -13.42 -7.84 35.77
N GLU A 47 -12.99 -9.06 36.08
CA GLU A 47 -12.21 -9.91 35.17
C GLU A 47 -13.05 -10.36 33.97
N VAL A 48 -14.33 -10.72 34.19
CA VAL A 48 -15.30 -11.01 33.11
C VAL A 48 -15.53 -9.79 32.21
N HIS A 49 -15.76 -8.60 32.78
CA HIS A 49 -15.92 -7.37 31.99
C HIS A 49 -14.68 -7.03 31.15
N PHE A 50 -13.48 -7.20 31.70
CA PHE A 50 -12.24 -6.98 30.97
C PHE A 50 -12.02 -8.01 29.84
N GLN A 51 -12.38 -9.27 30.07
CA GLN A 51 -12.34 -10.30 29.03
C GLN A 51 -13.32 -10.01 27.89
N ASP A 52 -14.52 -9.52 28.19
CA ASP A 52 -15.50 -9.12 27.17
C ASP A 52 -15.00 -7.94 26.33
N GLU A 53 -14.45 -6.89 26.95
CA GLU A 53 -13.84 -5.75 26.24
C GLU A 53 -12.66 -6.18 25.36
N LEU A 54 -11.79 -7.06 25.86
CA LEU A 54 -10.65 -7.59 25.10
C LEU A 54 -11.11 -8.46 23.92
N ARG A 55 -12.21 -9.20 24.08
CA ARG A 55 -12.83 -10.00 23.01
C ARG A 55 -13.46 -9.13 21.93
N GLU A 56 -14.14 -8.04 22.32
CA GLU A 56 -14.66 -7.06 21.36
C GLU A 56 -13.54 -6.39 20.56
N LEU A 57 -12.45 -6.00 21.24
CA LEU A 57 -11.27 -5.43 20.58
C LEU A 57 -10.61 -6.43 19.62
N LEU A 58 -10.45 -7.69 20.04
CA LEU A 58 -9.92 -8.75 19.19
C LEU A 58 -10.80 -8.95 17.95
N GLY A 59 -12.12 -9.03 18.12
CA GLY A 59 -13.06 -9.15 17.01
C GLY A 59 -13.11 -7.91 16.10
N PHE A 60 -12.74 -6.73 16.59
CA PHE A 60 -12.53 -5.55 15.75
C PHE A 60 -11.24 -5.67 14.93
N ILE A 61 -10.14 -6.11 15.56
CA ILE A 61 -8.85 -6.33 14.88
C ILE A 61 -8.98 -7.40 13.80
N GLU A 62 -9.68 -8.51 14.07
CA GLU A 62 -9.89 -9.58 13.09
C GLU A 62 -10.68 -9.10 11.87
N ARG A 63 -11.73 -8.28 12.07
CA ARG A 63 -12.48 -7.67 10.96
C ARG A 63 -11.61 -6.70 10.17
N ALA A 64 -10.90 -5.80 10.85
CA ALA A 64 -9.98 -4.87 10.18
C ALA A 64 -8.88 -5.62 9.40
N LYS A 65 -8.39 -6.74 9.93
CA LYS A 65 -7.43 -7.61 9.25
C LYS A 65 -8.04 -8.24 7.98
N ALA A 66 -9.28 -8.71 8.05
CA ALA A 66 -9.99 -9.25 6.90
C ALA A 66 -10.21 -8.18 5.81
N ASP A 67 -10.68 -6.99 6.20
CA ASP A 67 -10.90 -5.86 5.29
C ASP A 67 -9.58 -5.45 4.59
N LEU A 68 -8.46 -5.41 5.33
CA LEU A 68 -7.16 -5.08 4.76
C LEU A 68 -6.59 -6.20 3.87
N SER A 69 -6.95 -7.46 4.12
CA SER A 69 -6.56 -8.58 3.27
C SER A 69 -7.28 -8.55 1.91
N GLU A 70 -8.47 -7.96 1.82
CA GLU A 70 -9.21 -7.78 0.57
C GLU A 70 -8.47 -6.86 -0.42
N ILE A 71 -7.65 -5.93 0.10
CA ILE A 71 -6.79 -5.05 -0.70
C ILE A 71 -5.66 -5.83 -1.39
N GLN A 72 -5.36 -7.06 -0.92
CA GLN A 72 -4.25 -7.89 -1.41
C GLN A 72 -2.90 -7.14 -1.42
N PRO A 73 -2.47 -6.59 -0.26
CA PRO A 73 -1.30 -5.74 -0.18
C PRO A 73 -0.02 -6.42 -0.70
N LYS A 74 0.11 -7.74 -0.53
CA LYS A 74 1.23 -8.50 -1.10
C LYS A 74 1.22 -8.48 -2.62
N HIS A 75 0.09 -8.80 -3.25
CA HIS A 75 -0.06 -8.80 -4.71
C HIS A 75 0.26 -7.43 -5.32
N LEU A 76 -0.26 -6.36 -4.72
CA LEU A 76 0.03 -4.99 -5.14
C LEU A 76 1.53 -4.67 -5.04
N SER A 77 2.16 -5.04 -3.92
CA SER A 77 3.60 -4.77 -3.71
C SER A 77 4.52 -5.59 -4.61
N GLU A 78 4.15 -6.81 -4.97
CA GLU A 78 5.01 -7.71 -5.75
C GLU A 78 4.81 -7.57 -7.26
N ASN A 79 3.64 -7.10 -7.71
CA ASN A 79 3.28 -7.08 -9.14
C ASN A 79 2.87 -5.69 -9.64
N GLU A 80 1.70 -5.18 -9.21
CA GLU A 80 1.09 -4.01 -9.86
C GLU A 80 1.88 -2.71 -9.67
N ILE A 81 2.39 -2.46 -8.46
CA ILE A 81 3.12 -1.23 -8.16
C ILE A 81 4.50 -1.22 -8.84
N PRO A 82 5.31 -2.29 -8.78
CA PRO A 82 6.55 -2.38 -9.56
C PRO A 82 6.32 -2.25 -11.07
N GLU A 83 5.27 -2.88 -11.61
CA GLU A 83 4.93 -2.79 -13.03
C GLU A 83 4.60 -1.35 -13.44
N ALA A 84 3.71 -0.68 -12.70
CA ALA A 84 3.35 0.72 -12.95
C ALA A 84 4.55 1.66 -12.83
N SER A 85 5.43 1.42 -11.84
CA SER A 85 6.67 2.18 -11.65
C SER A 85 7.62 2.04 -12.84
N ASN A 86 7.80 0.81 -13.34
CA ASN A 86 8.62 0.52 -14.52
C ASN A 86 8.04 1.12 -15.81
N GLN A 87 6.74 0.94 -16.06
CA GLN A 87 6.05 1.54 -17.21
C GLN A 87 6.21 3.07 -17.21
N LEU A 88 6.04 3.70 -16.05
CA LEU A 88 6.20 5.15 -15.93
C LEU A 88 7.66 5.58 -16.15
N GLY A 89 8.63 4.80 -15.68
CA GLY A 89 10.06 5.01 -15.99
C GLY A 89 10.33 4.99 -17.50
N GLN A 90 9.79 3.99 -18.22
CA GLN A 90 9.94 3.91 -19.67
C GLN A 90 9.30 5.10 -20.40
N VAL A 91 8.17 5.61 -19.91
CA VAL A 91 7.56 6.84 -20.44
C VAL A 91 8.49 8.03 -20.24
N VAL A 92 9.12 8.16 -19.07
CA VAL A 92 10.10 9.24 -18.82
C VAL A 92 11.25 9.14 -19.82
N ASP A 93 11.89 7.97 -19.92
CA ASP A 93 13.03 7.76 -20.83
C ASP A 93 12.67 8.06 -22.29
N ALA A 94 11.53 7.54 -22.76
CA ALA A 94 11.07 7.78 -24.13
C ALA A 94 10.75 9.26 -24.39
N THR A 95 10.19 9.96 -23.40
CA THR A 95 9.95 11.41 -23.52
C THR A 95 11.24 12.23 -23.48
N GLU A 96 12.25 11.79 -22.72
CA GLU A 96 13.58 12.38 -22.71
C GLU A 96 14.23 12.27 -24.09
N GLU A 97 14.28 11.05 -24.64
CA GLU A 97 14.84 10.80 -25.96
C GLU A 97 14.12 11.59 -27.06
N ALA A 98 12.78 11.64 -27.02
CA ALA A 98 12.01 12.37 -28.01
C ALA A 98 12.32 13.87 -27.98
N ALA A 99 12.48 14.45 -26.79
CA ALA A 99 12.77 15.87 -26.68
C ALA A 99 14.21 16.21 -27.05
N THR A 100 15.19 15.35 -26.74
CA THR A 100 16.55 15.50 -27.27
C THR A 100 16.53 15.58 -28.79
N LYS A 101 15.81 14.67 -29.47
CA LYS A 101 15.66 14.72 -30.94
C LYS A 101 15.00 16.00 -31.45
N ILE A 102 14.02 16.54 -30.71
CA ILE A 102 13.38 17.83 -31.05
C ILE A 102 14.40 18.98 -30.93
N MET A 103 15.21 18.99 -29.87
CA MET A 103 16.25 20.01 -29.67
C MET A 103 17.34 19.90 -30.74
N ASP A 104 17.81 18.70 -31.06
CA ASP A 104 18.79 18.45 -32.13
C ASP A 104 18.25 18.96 -33.49
N SER A 105 16.97 18.67 -33.78
CA SER A 105 16.32 19.18 -35.00
C SER A 105 16.22 20.71 -35.02
N ALA A 106 15.99 21.34 -33.87
CA ALA A 106 15.98 22.80 -33.75
C ALA A 106 17.39 23.39 -33.97
N GLU A 107 18.43 22.71 -33.49
CA GLU A 107 19.83 23.08 -33.73
C GLU A 107 20.16 23.03 -35.22
N GLU A 108 19.82 21.94 -35.92
CA GLU A 108 20.00 21.81 -37.37
C GLU A 108 19.30 22.94 -38.15
N ILE A 109 18.08 23.34 -37.72
CA ILE A 109 17.37 24.49 -38.33
C ILE A 109 18.16 25.79 -38.12
N SER A 110 18.71 26.01 -36.93
CA SER A 110 19.53 27.18 -36.62
C SER A 110 20.82 27.21 -37.46
N GLU A 111 21.52 26.09 -37.56
CA GLU A 111 22.74 25.98 -38.37
C GLU A 111 22.46 26.26 -39.85
N LEU A 112 21.40 25.69 -40.40
CA LEU A 112 20.98 25.96 -41.78
C LEU A 112 20.62 27.44 -41.97
N ALA A 113 19.92 28.05 -41.02
CA ALA A 113 19.58 29.47 -41.07
C ALA A 113 20.83 30.35 -41.15
N MET A 114 21.92 30.01 -40.45
CA MET A 114 23.20 30.75 -40.52
C MET A 114 23.87 30.68 -41.90
N THR A 115 23.57 29.68 -42.72
CA THR A 115 24.09 29.57 -44.08
C THR A 115 23.27 30.35 -45.12
N LEU A 116 22.09 30.84 -44.72
CA LEU A 116 21.16 31.58 -45.55
C LEU A 116 21.27 33.09 -45.25
N GLU A 117 20.91 33.92 -46.23
CA GLU A 117 20.83 35.37 -46.04
C GLU A 117 19.40 35.87 -46.26
N GLY A 118 19.05 36.97 -45.60
CA GLY A 118 17.77 37.66 -45.76
C GLY A 118 16.67 37.20 -44.80
N GLU A 119 15.45 37.69 -45.02
CA GLU A 119 14.32 37.59 -44.08
C GLU A 119 13.93 36.14 -43.72
N VAL A 120 14.21 35.18 -44.60
CA VAL A 120 13.94 33.76 -44.34
C VAL A 120 14.88 33.19 -43.27
N ALA A 121 16.16 33.57 -43.31
CA ALA A 121 17.13 33.16 -42.31
C ALA A 121 16.74 33.67 -40.91
N ASP A 122 16.36 34.95 -40.81
CA ASP A 122 15.91 35.57 -39.56
C ASP A 122 14.67 34.84 -38.99
N LYS A 123 13.71 34.48 -39.84
CA LYS A 123 12.51 33.73 -39.42
C LYS A 123 12.84 32.34 -38.91
N LEU A 124 13.75 31.61 -39.58
CA LEU A 124 14.16 30.29 -39.14
C LEU A 124 14.88 30.34 -37.79
N MET A 125 15.74 31.34 -37.57
CA MET A 125 16.43 31.55 -36.30
C MET A 125 15.44 31.82 -35.15
N ILE A 126 14.41 32.64 -35.39
CA ILE A 126 13.34 32.90 -34.42
C ILE A 126 12.55 31.62 -34.11
N ILE A 127 12.20 30.83 -35.13
CA ILE A 127 11.46 29.57 -34.95
C ILE A 127 12.28 28.59 -34.12
N SER A 128 13.56 28.40 -34.44
CA SER A 128 14.46 27.52 -33.68
C SER A 128 14.57 27.97 -32.22
N THR A 129 14.75 29.27 -31.97
CA THR A 129 14.78 29.83 -30.61
C THR A 129 13.49 29.52 -29.84
N ASN A 130 12.33 29.68 -30.48
CA ASN A 130 11.05 29.36 -29.84
C ASN A 130 10.91 27.86 -29.51
N ILE A 131 11.46 26.96 -30.32
CA ILE A 131 11.46 25.52 -30.04
C ILE A 131 12.32 25.23 -28.80
N PHE A 132 13.52 25.81 -28.70
CA PHE A 132 14.37 25.66 -27.52
C PHE A 132 13.68 26.16 -26.24
N GLU A 133 13.08 27.36 -26.28
CA GLU A 133 12.34 27.92 -25.15
C GLU A 133 11.13 27.07 -24.75
N ALA A 134 10.36 26.58 -25.73
CA ALA A 134 9.21 25.72 -25.45
C ALA A 134 9.63 24.37 -24.84
N SER A 135 10.76 23.83 -25.26
CA SER A 135 11.29 22.54 -24.79
C SER A 135 11.83 22.63 -23.36
N SER A 136 12.12 23.83 -22.84
CA SER A 136 12.53 24.05 -21.45
C SER A 136 11.50 23.57 -20.41
N PHE A 137 10.21 23.42 -20.76
CA PHE A 137 9.17 22.94 -19.84
C PHE A 137 9.30 21.44 -19.51
N GLN A 138 10.00 20.68 -20.34
CA GLN A 138 10.15 19.24 -20.18
C GLN A 138 10.86 18.85 -18.88
N ASP A 139 11.85 19.64 -18.44
CA ASP A 139 12.60 19.40 -17.20
C ASP A 139 11.65 19.31 -15.98
N ILE A 140 10.63 20.17 -15.92
CA ILE A 140 9.62 20.14 -14.86
C ILE A 140 8.75 18.87 -14.95
N THR A 141 8.46 18.39 -16.16
CA THR A 141 7.66 17.18 -16.37
C THR A 141 8.46 15.92 -15.97
N GLY A 142 9.73 15.84 -16.38
CA GLY A 142 10.63 14.75 -15.97
C GLY A 142 10.75 14.67 -14.44
N GLN A 143 11.04 15.80 -13.78
CA GLN A 143 11.13 15.85 -12.32
C GLN A 143 9.82 15.43 -11.61
N ARG A 144 8.66 15.84 -12.15
CA ARG A 144 7.35 15.45 -11.60
C ARG A 144 7.12 13.96 -11.75
N MET A 145 7.43 13.38 -12.91
CA MET A 145 7.29 11.94 -13.13
C MET A 145 8.24 11.14 -12.24
N SER A 146 9.51 11.55 -12.10
CA SER A 146 10.45 10.91 -11.17
C SER A 146 9.94 10.93 -9.73
N LYS A 147 9.26 12.00 -9.31
CA LYS A 147 8.61 12.08 -7.99
C LYS A 147 7.45 11.09 -7.86
N VAL A 148 6.66 10.90 -8.92
CA VAL A 148 5.59 9.88 -8.94
C VAL A 148 6.19 8.49 -8.82
N VAL A 149 7.22 8.15 -9.60
CA VAL A 149 7.96 6.87 -9.51
C VAL A 149 8.48 6.64 -8.08
N THR A 150 9.10 7.66 -7.48
CA THR A 150 9.58 7.58 -6.08
C THR A 150 8.44 7.31 -5.10
N THR A 151 7.26 7.90 -5.34
CA THR A 151 6.07 7.70 -4.50
C THR A 151 5.50 6.30 -4.66
N LEU A 152 5.51 5.74 -5.87
CA LEU A 152 5.11 4.35 -6.12
C LEU A 152 6.03 3.37 -5.38
N ASN A 153 7.35 3.57 -5.45
CA ASN A 153 8.31 2.73 -4.72
C ASN A 153 8.13 2.83 -3.19
N PHE A 154 7.80 4.01 -2.68
CA PHE A 154 7.45 4.16 -1.26
C PHE A 154 6.16 3.42 -0.90
N LEU A 155 5.16 3.45 -1.79
CA LEU A 155 3.90 2.75 -1.61
C LEU A 155 4.11 1.22 -1.64
N GLU A 156 4.96 0.72 -2.53
CA GLU A 156 5.42 -0.68 -2.57
C GLU A 156 5.98 -1.13 -1.21
N GLU A 157 6.92 -0.35 -0.65
CA GLU A 157 7.54 -0.65 0.65
C GLU A 157 6.49 -0.71 1.79
N LYS A 158 5.52 0.21 1.77
CA LYS A 158 4.45 0.26 2.77
C LYS A 158 3.46 -0.88 2.65
N LEU A 159 3.11 -1.27 1.43
CA LEU A 159 2.26 -2.42 1.17
C LEU A 159 2.96 -3.73 1.58
N SER A 160 4.25 -3.86 1.31
CA SER A 160 5.05 -5.01 1.77
C SER A 160 5.07 -5.10 3.30
N GLN A 161 5.29 -3.98 4.00
CA GLN A 161 5.21 -3.93 5.47
C GLN A 161 3.81 -4.29 6.00
N LEU A 162 2.77 -3.81 5.33
CA LEU A 162 1.38 -4.09 5.68
C LEU A 162 1.05 -5.59 5.52
N ALA A 163 1.50 -6.21 4.42
CA ALA A 163 1.32 -7.64 4.17
C ALA A 163 1.94 -8.48 5.29
N VAL A 164 3.19 -8.16 5.70
CA VAL A 164 3.86 -8.84 6.82
C VAL A 164 3.10 -8.63 8.13
N ALA A 165 2.64 -7.41 8.42
CA ALA A 165 1.93 -7.09 9.67
C ALA A 165 0.60 -7.84 9.80
N ILE A 166 -0.11 -8.04 8.68
CA ILE A 166 -1.38 -8.77 8.63
C ILE A 166 -1.16 -10.29 8.60
N GLY A 167 0.04 -10.76 8.27
CA GLY A 167 0.27 -12.18 8.02
C GLY A 167 -0.34 -12.63 6.69
N ASP A 168 -0.42 -11.71 5.73
CA ASP A 168 -0.67 -11.99 4.31
C ASP A 168 0.59 -12.65 3.71
N THR A 169 0.94 -13.82 4.23
CA THR A 169 2.11 -14.61 3.84
C THR A 169 1.76 -15.68 2.82
N ASP A 170 0.49 -16.09 2.76
CA ASP A 170 0.05 -17.15 1.86
C ASP A 170 -0.11 -16.58 0.45
N SER A 171 0.70 -17.11 -0.46
CA SER A 171 0.41 -17.03 -1.88
C SER A 171 -0.87 -17.84 -2.14
N HIS A 172 -2.05 -17.24 -1.94
CA HIS A 172 -3.25 -17.69 -2.63
C HIS A 172 -3.14 -17.31 -4.11
N LEU A 173 -2.18 -17.95 -4.79
CA LEU A 173 -2.22 -18.22 -6.20
C LEU A 173 -3.26 -19.34 -6.42
N SER A 174 -4.52 -19.06 -6.10
CA SER A 174 -5.59 -19.58 -6.94
C SER A 174 -5.71 -18.58 -8.08
N HIS A 175 -4.93 -18.82 -9.14
CA HIS A 175 -5.36 -18.45 -10.48
C HIS A 175 -6.68 -19.18 -10.74
N GLU A 176 -7.79 -18.66 -10.20
CA GLU A 176 -9.05 -18.79 -10.88
C GLU A 176 -8.99 -17.78 -12.02
N GLU A 177 -8.42 -18.24 -13.13
CA GLU A 177 -8.79 -17.75 -14.45
C GLU A 177 -10.32 -17.81 -14.54
N ASN A 178 -10.99 -16.72 -14.16
CA ASN A 178 -12.32 -16.45 -14.64
C ASN A 178 -12.17 -16.08 -16.12
N ASP A 179 -12.06 -17.13 -16.93
CA ASP A 179 -12.13 -17.15 -18.37
C ASP A 179 -13.51 -16.67 -18.85
N ASN A 180 -13.73 -15.36 -18.74
CA ASN A 180 -14.90 -14.66 -19.26
C ASN A 180 -14.49 -13.25 -19.72
N SER A 181 -13.41 -13.15 -20.50
CA SER A 181 -13.02 -11.91 -21.16
C SER A 181 -12.33 -12.15 -22.52
N GLU A 182 -12.94 -12.98 -23.38
CA GLU A 182 -12.55 -13.15 -24.80
C GLU A 182 -12.60 -11.85 -25.66
N ASN A 183 -12.83 -10.67 -25.08
CA ASN A 183 -12.93 -9.41 -25.83
C ASN A 183 -12.08 -8.24 -25.30
N LEU A 184 -11.35 -8.38 -24.18
CA LEU A 184 -10.45 -7.32 -23.67
C LEU A 184 -8.97 -7.55 -23.98
N GLU A 185 -8.56 -8.75 -24.38
CA GLU A 185 -7.15 -9.04 -24.69
C GLU A 185 -6.67 -8.39 -25.99
N ASN A 186 -7.55 -8.21 -26.98
CA ASN A 186 -7.16 -7.57 -28.23
C ASN A 186 -6.74 -6.11 -28.03
N ASP A 187 -7.46 -5.35 -27.21
CA ASP A 187 -7.15 -3.93 -26.97
C ASP A 187 -5.89 -3.74 -26.11
N LYS A 188 -5.66 -4.60 -25.11
CA LYS A 188 -4.43 -4.55 -24.29
C LYS A 188 -3.18 -4.93 -25.09
N ASN A 189 -3.27 -5.87 -26.02
CA ASN A 189 -2.17 -6.22 -26.93
C ASN A 189 -1.87 -5.14 -27.96
N LEU A 190 -2.85 -4.30 -28.31
CA LEU A 190 -2.68 -3.16 -29.22
C LEU A 190 -2.06 -1.92 -28.54
N LEU A 191 -2.00 -1.88 -27.21
CA LEU A 191 -1.51 -0.76 -26.39
C LEU A 191 -0.08 -0.96 -25.87
N GLN A 192 0.69 -1.88 -26.45
CA GLN A 192 2.11 -2.00 -26.15
C GLN A 192 2.82 -0.73 -26.65
N GLY A 193 3.20 0.14 -25.71
CA GLY A 193 4.11 1.24 -25.96
C GLY A 193 5.49 0.74 -26.44
N PRO A 194 6.47 1.65 -26.62
CA PRO A 194 7.81 1.28 -27.06
C PRO A 194 8.34 0.10 -26.23
N GLN A 195 8.66 -1.01 -26.90
CA GLN A 195 9.10 -2.21 -26.22
C GLN A 195 10.44 -1.97 -25.52
N CYS A 196 10.55 -2.42 -24.27
CA CYS A 196 11.79 -2.39 -23.52
C CYS A 196 12.88 -3.18 -24.30
N LYS A 197 14.11 -2.64 -24.44
CA LYS A 197 15.18 -3.23 -25.27
C LYS A 197 15.54 -4.70 -24.92
N VAL A 198 15.16 -5.16 -23.73
CA VAL A 198 15.40 -6.54 -23.26
C VAL A 198 14.30 -7.51 -23.71
N THR A 199 13.10 -7.02 -24.01
CA THR A 199 11.94 -7.79 -24.49
C THR A 199 11.53 -7.43 -25.92
N ALA A 200 12.24 -6.51 -26.57
CA ALA A 200 12.07 -6.23 -27.98
C ALA A 200 12.46 -7.48 -28.77
N ASN A 201 11.51 -8.04 -29.53
CA ASN A 201 11.83 -9.08 -30.50
C ASN A 201 12.90 -8.53 -31.45
N ASP A 202 14.02 -9.24 -31.60
CA ASP A 202 15.02 -8.82 -32.56
C ASP A 202 14.44 -8.89 -33.99
N GLN A 203 14.87 -7.97 -34.85
CA GLN A 203 14.35 -7.85 -36.21
C GLN A 203 14.64 -9.12 -37.03
N ASP A 204 15.72 -9.84 -36.70
CA ASP A 204 16.11 -11.10 -37.36
C ASP A 204 15.08 -12.22 -37.08
N SER A 205 14.49 -12.23 -35.89
CA SER A 205 13.46 -13.17 -35.45
C SER A 205 12.11 -12.87 -36.10
N ILE A 206 11.82 -11.60 -36.37
CA ILE A 206 10.64 -11.18 -37.12
C ILE A 206 10.77 -11.62 -38.58
N ASP A 207 11.92 -11.37 -39.20
CA ASP A 207 12.18 -11.71 -40.60
C ASP A 207 12.13 -13.24 -40.82
N ALA A 208 12.68 -14.03 -39.88
CA ALA A 208 12.60 -15.50 -39.91
C ALA A 208 11.16 -16.04 -39.79
N LEU A 209 10.28 -15.32 -39.10
CA LEU A 209 8.87 -15.67 -38.98
C LEU A 209 8.14 -15.47 -40.31
N PHE A 210 8.42 -14.39 -41.04
CA PHE A 210 7.83 -14.11 -42.34
C PHE A 210 8.37 -15.00 -43.47
N ASP A 211 9.65 -15.37 -43.42
CA ASP A 211 10.25 -16.34 -44.36
C ASP A 211 9.66 -17.76 -44.23
N SER A 212 8.97 -18.06 -43.11
CA SER A 212 8.30 -19.35 -42.90
C SER A 212 6.89 -19.45 -43.50
N PHE A 213 6.36 -18.34 -44.03
CA PHE A 213 5.04 -18.25 -44.65
C PHE A 213 5.04 -18.20 -46.19
N ASP A 214 6.22 -18.17 -46.83
CA ASP A 214 6.42 -18.35 -48.28
C ASP A 214 6.91 -19.78 -48.61
#